data_AF-A0AAW1HIR3-F1
#
_entry.id   AF-A0AAW1HIR3-F1
#
_cell.length_a   1.000
_cell.length_b   1.000
_cell.length_c   1.000
_cell.angle_alpha   90.00
_cell.angle_beta   90.00
_cell.angle_gamma   90.00
#
_symmetry.space_group_name_H-M   'P 1'
#
loop_
_entity.id
_entity.type
_entity.pdbx_description
1 polymer ?
#
loop_
_entity_poly.entity_id
_entity_poly.type
_entity_poly.pdbx_seq_one_letter_code
_entity_poly.pdbx_strand_id
1 'polypeptide(L)'
;MPTGECRSLFASDIGVKDRNIRITTEDWSKVPVGQKETIWLDVKKKWNIKDEQRRKTILTYVANRFKGFKAYLTSYFIYHTKKSRRTEAVDPLTIYPQITKEDWDEFKKSDKARASQKNNIHPHYMGRVGYTGKKDQWFKEELEKETVENPDADPIQTQESVESRLTDRAYSWIKAHTPATKSPPPQTQKLIDDIVS
;
A
#
# COMPACT_ATOMS: atom_id res chain seq x y z
N MET A 1 21.57 9.97 7.54
CA MET A 1 21.15 8.91 8.49
C MET A 1 22.39 8.22 9.02
N PRO A 2 22.43 7.77 10.28
CA PRO A 2 23.59 7.02 10.78
C PRO A 2 23.76 5.71 10.00
N THR A 3 24.96 5.50 9.49
CA THR A 3 25.41 4.29 8.80
C THR A 3 26.28 3.45 9.74
N GLY A 4 26.41 2.15 9.47
CA GLY A 4 27.21 1.23 10.29
C GLY A 4 26.49 0.68 11.52
N GLU A 5 27.27 0.25 12.52
CA GLU A 5 26.82 -0.50 13.70
C GLU A 5 25.81 0.26 14.57
N CYS A 6 25.93 1.59 14.63
CA CYS A 6 25.03 2.45 15.38
C CYS A 6 23.63 2.60 14.76
N ARG A 7 23.41 2.11 13.52
CA ARG A 7 22.12 2.25 12.81
C ARG A 7 20.97 1.59 13.55
N SER A 8 21.19 0.39 14.10
CA SER A 8 20.16 -0.39 14.80
C SER A 8 19.77 0.26 16.13
N LEU A 9 20.75 0.75 16.88
CA LEU A 9 20.56 1.49 18.12
C LEU A 9 19.82 2.81 17.88
N PHE A 10 20.19 3.55 16.83
CA PHE A 10 19.48 4.77 16.44
C PHE A 10 18.04 4.50 16.04
N ALA A 11 17.81 3.49 15.21
CA ALA A 11 16.46 3.09 14.82
C ALA A 11 15.60 2.68 16.02
N SER A 12 16.19 2.01 17.00
CA SER A 12 15.51 1.58 18.23
C SER A 12 15.15 2.76 19.12
N ASP A 13 16.07 3.71 19.28
CA ASP A 13 15.86 4.95 20.04
C ASP A 13 14.77 5.82 19.42
N ILE A 14 14.82 6.05 18.11
CA ILE A 14 13.74 6.72 17.37
C ILE A 14 12.42 5.97 17.54
N GLY A 15 12.47 4.63 17.55
CA GLY A 15 11.33 3.78 17.85
C GLY A 15 10.73 3.99 19.25
N VAL A 16 11.50 4.43 20.23
CA VAL A 16 10.92 4.80 21.55
C VAL A 16 10.22 6.15 21.43
N LYS A 17 10.80 7.09 20.68
CA LYS A 17 10.27 8.46 20.54
C LYS A 17 8.98 8.51 19.71
N ASP A 18 8.88 7.76 18.61
CA ASP A 18 7.66 7.73 17.79
C ASP A 18 6.49 7.08 18.53
N ARG A 19 6.75 6.05 19.35
CA ARG A 19 5.77 5.39 20.20
C ARG A 19 5.18 6.27 21.29
N ASN A 20 5.89 7.34 21.69
CA ASN A 20 5.40 8.32 22.66
C ASN A 20 4.47 9.39 22.05
N ILE A 21 4.24 9.35 20.74
CA ILE A 21 3.28 10.23 20.06
C ILE A 21 1.90 9.60 20.15
N ARG A 22 0.89 10.39 20.50
CA ARG A 22 -0.50 9.92 20.58
C ARG A 22 -0.95 9.34 19.24
N ILE A 23 -1.40 8.10 19.25
CA ILE A 23 -1.81 7.35 18.05
C ILE A 23 -3.03 7.95 17.35
N THR A 24 -3.85 8.70 18.09
CA THR A 24 -5.00 9.48 17.59
C THR A 24 -4.58 10.66 16.72
N THR A 25 -3.31 11.05 16.73
CA THR A 25 -2.79 12.10 15.85
C THR A 25 -2.86 11.65 14.39
N GLU A 26 -3.66 12.37 13.61
CA GLU A 26 -3.92 12.07 12.19
C GLU A 26 -2.63 12.08 11.38
N ASP A 27 -1.88 13.18 11.45
CA ASP A 27 -0.66 13.40 10.66
C ASP A 27 0.48 14.01 11.48
N TRP A 28 1.71 13.80 11.02
CA TRP A 28 2.91 14.42 11.60
C TRP A 28 2.81 15.95 11.63
N SER A 29 2.09 16.57 10.70
CA SER A 29 1.84 18.02 10.69
C SER A 29 1.09 18.48 11.95
N LYS A 30 0.16 17.66 12.47
CA LYS A 30 -0.69 17.94 13.63
C LYS A 30 0.00 17.70 14.98
N VAL A 31 1.16 17.04 14.99
CA VAL A 31 1.96 16.86 16.21
C VAL A 31 2.41 18.24 16.71
N PRO A 32 2.19 18.59 18.00
CA PRO A 32 2.57 19.88 18.57
C PRO A 32 4.05 20.22 18.32
N VAL A 33 4.33 21.48 18.01
CA VAL A 33 5.70 21.94 17.72
C VAL A 33 6.62 21.71 18.92
N GLY A 34 6.12 21.94 20.15
CA GLY A 34 6.86 21.66 21.38
C GLY A 34 7.29 20.18 21.49
N GLN A 35 6.41 19.24 21.13
CA GLN A 35 6.75 17.81 21.15
C GLN A 35 7.82 17.46 20.11
N LYS A 36 7.76 18.07 18.91
CA LYS A 36 8.80 17.91 17.88
C LYS A 36 10.15 18.46 18.34
N GLU A 37 10.15 19.60 19.04
CA GLU A 37 11.34 20.21 19.63
C GLU A 37 11.95 19.30 20.70
N THR A 38 11.13 18.77 21.62
CA THR A 38 11.59 17.84 22.65
C THR A 38 12.24 16.60 22.04
N ILE A 39 11.59 16.00 21.02
CA ILE A 39 12.16 14.85 20.30
C ILE A 39 13.50 15.21 19.65
N TRP A 40 13.58 16.38 19.02
CA TRP A 40 14.82 16.85 18.39
C TRP A 40 15.94 17.04 19.42
N LEU A 41 15.69 17.76 20.50
CA LEU A 41 16.67 18.04 21.55
C LEU A 41 17.15 16.76 22.23
N ASP A 42 16.25 15.82 22.50
CA ASP A 42 16.59 14.50 23.06
C ASP A 42 17.54 13.73 22.13
N VAL A 43 17.21 13.63 20.85
CA VAL A 43 18.02 12.91 19.85
C VAL A 43 19.35 13.64 19.65
N LYS A 44 19.34 14.97 19.57
CA LYS A 44 20.53 15.80 19.43
C LYS A 44 21.50 15.58 20.59
N LYS A 45 20.99 15.60 21.82
CA LYS A 45 21.77 15.38 23.04
C LYS A 45 22.33 13.95 23.11
N LYS A 46 21.49 12.93 22.87
CA LYS A 46 21.88 11.52 22.99
C LYS A 46 22.91 11.09 21.94
N TRP A 47 22.79 11.60 20.72
CA TRP A 47 23.66 11.22 19.59
C TRP A 47 24.75 12.25 19.30
N ASN A 48 24.90 13.24 20.18
CA ASN A 48 25.88 14.33 20.08
C ASN A 48 25.92 14.98 18.67
N ILE A 49 24.74 15.28 18.13
CA ILE A 49 24.60 15.81 16.77
C ILE A 49 24.92 17.31 16.78
N LYS A 50 26.03 17.68 16.15
CA LYS A 50 26.46 19.08 16.01
C LYS A 50 25.76 19.83 14.88
N ASP A 51 25.31 19.10 13.87
CA ASP A 51 24.73 19.66 12.64
C ASP A 51 23.21 19.86 12.77
N GLU A 52 22.79 21.12 12.80
CA GLU A 52 21.38 21.51 12.88
C GLU A 52 20.62 21.23 11.58
N GLN A 53 21.30 21.14 10.42
CA GLN A 53 20.65 20.82 9.15
C GLN A 53 20.06 19.40 9.13
N ARG A 54 20.55 18.51 10.00
CA ARG A 54 20.01 17.14 10.16
C ARG A 54 18.65 17.10 10.84
N ARG A 55 18.23 18.19 11.48
CA ARG A 55 16.94 18.29 12.17
C ARG A 55 15.78 17.85 11.29
N LYS A 56 15.68 18.42 10.09
CA LYS A 56 14.59 18.12 9.14
C LYS A 56 14.58 16.64 8.77
N THR A 57 15.75 16.07 8.45
CA THR A 57 15.92 14.66 8.08
C THR A 57 15.52 13.73 9.21
N ILE A 58 15.92 14.03 10.44
CA ILE A 58 15.62 13.22 11.63
C ILE A 58 14.13 13.30 11.98
N LEU A 59 13.53 14.49 11.99
CA LEU A 59 12.10 14.64 12.22
C LEU A 59 11.27 13.95 11.14
N THR A 60 11.73 13.98 9.89
CA THR A 60 11.10 13.23 8.78
C THR A 60 11.22 11.72 9.00
N TYR A 61 12.36 11.26 9.54
CA TYR A 61 12.54 9.85 9.89
C TYR A 61 11.62 9.41 11.03
N VAL A 62 11.47 10.22 12.08
CA VAL A 62 10.50 9.98 13.17
C VAL A 62 9.07 9.95 12.61
N ALA A 63 8.72 10.89 11.73
CA ALA A 63 7.40 10.92 11.08
C ALA A 63 7.09 9.64 10.31
N ASN A 64 8.04 9.15 9.52
CA ASN A 64 7.90 7.90 8.78
C ASN A 64 7.82 6.68 9.70
N ARG A 65 8.58 6.67 10.80
CA ARG A 65 8.51 5.62 11.83
C ARG A 65 7.15 5.61 12.52
N PHE A 66 6.64 6.77 12.92
CA PHE A 66 5.31 6.92 13.49
C PHE A 66 4.20 6.41 12.55
N LYS A 67 4.26 6.80 11.27
CA LYS A 67 3.33 6.29 10.24
C LYS A 67 3.41 4.76 10.12
N GLY A 68 4.62 4.21 10.13
CA GLY A 68 4.86 2.77 10.13
C GLY A 68 4.33 2.07 11.39
N PHE A 69 4.46 2.71 12.56
CA PHE A 69 3.93 2.20 13.82
C PHE A 69 2.40 2.13 13.80
N LYS A 70 1.70 3.18 13.35
CA LYS A 70 0.23 3.12 13.16
C LYS A 70 -0.17 2.00 12.20
N ALA A 71 0.50 1.88 11.05
CA ALA A 71 0.24 0.81 10.10
C ALA A 71 0.51 -0.60 10.70
N TYR A 72 1.52 -0.73 11.55
CA TYR A 72 1.77 -1.96 12.30
C TYR A 72 0.62 -2.27 13.26
N LEU A 73 0.18 -1.28 14.07
CA LEU A 73 -0.93 -1.46 15.00
C LEU A 73 -2.20 -1.93 14.28
N THR A 74 -2.56 -1.28 13.18
CA THR A 74 -3.74 -1.64 12.37
C THR A 74 -3.59 -3.05 11.77
N SER A 75 -2.48 -3.34 11.10
CA SER A 75 -2.29 -4.64 10.43
C SER A 75 -2.19 -5.82 11.41
N TYR A 76 -1.61 -5.60 12.59
CA TYR A 76 -1.34 -6.66 13.55
C TYR A 76 -2.49 -6.90 14.54
N PHE A 77 -3.04 -5.83 15.13
CA PHE A 77 -4.04 -5.95 16.20
C PHE A 77 -5.48 -5.74 15.75
N ILE A 78 -5.71 -5.03 14.63
CA ILE A 78 -7.08 -4.77 14.15
C ILE A 78 -7.44 -5.78 13.06
N TYR A 79 -6.58 -5.95 12.05
CA TYR A 79 -6.88 -6.80 10.90
C TYR A 79 -6.26 -8.19 10.94
N HIS A 80 -5.31 -8.44 11.85
CA HIS A 80 -4.57 -9.70 11.95
C HIS A 80 -4.00 -10.21 10.60
N THR A 81 -3.65 -9.30 9.68
CA THR A 81 -3.17 -9.64 8.33
C THR A 81 -1.72 -10.09 8.32
N LYS A 82 -0.96 -9.73 9.35
CA LYS A 82 0.40 -10.23 9.57
C LYS A 82 0.34 -11.40 10.53
N LYS A 83 0.94 -12.53 10.14
CA LYS A 83 1.15 -13.66 11.05
C LYS A 83 1.88 -13.16 12.29
N SER A 84 1.23 -13.34 13.43
CA SER A 84 1.82 -13.03 14.72
C SER A 84 3.04 -13.94 14.94
N ARG A 85 4.19 -13.35 15.31
CA ARG A 85 5.31 -14.16 15.85
C ARG A 85 4.99 -14.69 17.25
N ARG A 86 3.92 -14.16 17.88
CA ARG A 86 3.43 -14.59 19.19
C ARG A 86 2.21 -15.49 18.98
N THR A 87 2.20 -16.65 19.61
CA THR A 87 1.14 -17.66 19.47
C THR A 87 -0.19 -17.24 20.12
N GLU A 88 -0.17 -16.21 20.96
CA GLU A 88 -1.33 -15.76 21.75
C GLU A 88 -1.81 -14.36 21.31
N ALA A 89 -3.12 -14.14 21.42
CA ALA A 89 -3.75 -12.85 21.22
C ALA A 89 -3.36 -11.90 22.37
N VAL A 90 -2.23 -11.21 22.22
CA VAL A 90 -1.76 -10.24 23.21
C VAL A 90 -2.49 -8.90 23.01
N ASP A 91 -3.00 -8.33 24.09
CA ASP A 91 -3.62 -7.00 24.09
C ASP A 91 -2.57 -5.92 23.73
N PRO A 92 -2.84 -5.05 22.72
CA PRO A 92 -1.95 -3.94 22.38
C PRO A 92 -1.65 -3.01 23.57
N LEU A 93 -2.58 -2.85 24.52
CA LEU A 93 -2.39 -2.00 25.70
C LEU A 93 -1.34 -2.57 26.67
N THR A 94 -1.20 -3.90 26.74
CA THR A 94 -0.14 -4.55 27.54
C THR A 94 1.25 -4.35 26.93
N ILE A 95 1.33 -4.32 25.60
CA ILE A 95 2.61 -4.15 24.88
C ILE A 95 3.02 -2.68 24.82
N TYR A 96 2.05 -1.77 24.77
CA TYR A 96 2.26 -0.33 24.64
C TYR A 96 1.50 0.43 25.74
N PRO A 97 2.05 0.47 26.97
CA PRO A 97 1.41 1.14 28.11
C PRO A 97 1.15 2.63 27.91
N GLN A 98 1.86 3.25 26.97
CA GLN A 98 1.68 4.66 26.61
C GLN A 98 0.42 4.93 25.75
N ILE A 99 -0.27 3.89 25.28
CA ILE A 99 -1.55 4.01 24.58
C ILE A 99 -2.66 3.85 25.63
N THR A 100 -3.52 4.85 25.78
CA THR A 100 -4.70 4.72 26.64
C THR A 100 -5.81 3.96 25.94
N LYS A 101 -6.77 3.43 26.72
CA LYS A 101 -7.91 2.71 26.16
C LYS A 101 -8.76 3.61 25.26
N GLU A 102 -8.90 4.88 25.64
CA GLU A 102 -9.64 5.90 24.90
C GLU A 102 -8.96 6.18 23.55
N ASP A 103 -7.63 6.39 23.56
CA ASP A 103 -6.85 6.60 22.35
C ASP A 103 -6.95 5.38 21.41
N TRP A 104 -6.97 4.17 21.99
CA TRP A 104 -7.13 2.93 21.23
C TRP A 104 -8.52 2.78 20.60
N ASP A 105 -9.57 3.09 21.35
CA ASP A 105 -10.95 3.01 20.85
C ASP A 105 -11.22 4.04 19.75
N GLU A 106 -10.67 5.25 19.87
CA GLU A 106 -10.72 6.26 18.81
C GLU A 106 -9.91 5.83 17.59
N PHE A 107 -8.70 5.30 17.80
CA PHE A 107 -7.84 4.82 16.72
C PHE A 107 -8.50 3.70 15.90
N LYS A 108 -9.21 2.75 16.54
CA LYS A 108 -9.96 1.69 15.86
C LYS A 108 -11.08 2.21 14.96
N LYS A 109 -11.71 3.34 15.33
CA LYS A 109 -12.79 3.95 14.54
C LYS A 109 -12.28 4.69 13.30
N SER A 110 -11.02 5.09 13.30
CA SER A 110 -10.38 5.84 12.21
C SER A 110 -10.03 4.93 11.02
N ASP A 111 -11.05 4.42 10.32
CA ASP A 111 -10.88 3.64 9.09
C ASP A 111 -11.32 4.42 7.83
N LYS A 112 -10.87 5.69 7.76
CA LYS A 112 -11.23 6.61 6.66
C LYS A 112 -10.86 6.05 5.28
N ALA A 113 -9.71 5.37 5.19
CA ALA A 113 -9.21 4.82 3.93
C ALA A 113 -10.09 3.66 3.41
N ARG A 114 -10.52 2.74 4.29
CA ARG A 114 -11.39 1.64 3.87
C ARG A 114 -12.82 2.10 3.68
N ALA A 115 -13.31 3.06 4.47
CA ALA A 115 -14.60 3.71 4.22
C ALA A 115 -14.62 4.35 2.81
N SER A 116 -13.54 5.05 2.46
CA SER A 116 -13.36 5.59 1.10
C SER A 116 -13.28 4.49 0.05
N GLN A 117 -12.56 3.39 0.30
CA GLN A 117 -12.48 2.26 -0.64
C GLN A 117 -13.84 1.56 -0.84
N LYS A 118 -14.65 1.39 0.22
CA LYS A 118 -16.00 0.82 0.14
C LYS A 118 -16.95 1.66 -0.70
N ASN A 119 -16.80 2.99 -0.64
CA ASN A 119 -17.61 3.94 -1.40
C ASN A 119 -17.04 4.22 -2.80
N ASN A 120 -15.98 3.53 -3.23
CA ASN A 120 -15.41 3.73 -4.56
C ASN A 120 -16.31 3.07 -5.62
N ILE A 121 -16.99 3.89 -6.41
CA ILE A 121 -17.88 3.47 -7.51
C ILE A 121 -17.08 2.89 -8.70
N HIS A 122 -15.82 3.30 -8.85
CA HIS A 122 -14.94 2.87 -9.95
C HIS A 122 -13.69 2.18 -9.39
N PRO A 123 -13.81 0.92 -8.94
CA PRO A 123 -12.66 0.13 -8.51
C PRO A 123 -11.71 -0.14 -9.68
N HIS A 124 -10.41 -0.05 -9.40
CA HIS A 124 -9.34 -0.26 -10.37
C HIS A 124 -8.75 -1.67 -10.24
N TYR A 125 -8.67 -2.41 -11.35
CA TYR A 125 -8.36 -3.86 -11.35
C TYR A 125 -6.95 -4.23 -11.81
N MET A 126 -6.08 -3.25 -12.07
CA MET A 126 -4.75 -3.54 -12.65
C MET A 126 -3.70 -4.06 -11.66
N GLY A 127 -3.98 -4.01 -10.35
CA GLY A 127 -3.03 -4.41 -9.32
C GLY A 127 -1.73 -3.59 -9.35
N ARG A 128 -0.60 -4.22 -9.01
CA ARG A 128 0.72 -3.56 -8.88
C ARG A 128 1.43 -3.26 -10.21
N VAL A 129 0.95 -3.81 -11.32
CA VAL A 129 1.63 -3.79 -12.63
C VAL A 129 1.54 -2.43 -13.31
N GLY A 130 0.49 -1.65 -13.01
CA GLY A 130 0.29 -0.33 -13.63
C GLY A 130 -0.03 -0.42 -15.12
N TYR A 131 -0.16 0.74 -15.78
CA TYR A 131 -0.65 0.81 -17.17
C TYR A 131 0.34 0.19 -18.14
N THR A 132 1.64 0.43 -17.96
CA THR A 132 2.68 -0.07 -18.85
C THR A 132 2.61 -1.59 -19.01
N GLY A 133 2.67 -2.35 -17.92
CA GLY A 133 2.62 -3.82 -18.03
C GLY A 133 1.23 -4.37 -18.33
N LYS A 134 0.16 -3.59 -18.16
CA LYS A 134 -1.20 -4.01 -18.54
C LYS A 134 -1.51 -3.80 -20.01
N LYS A 135 -0.96 -2.75 -20.63
CA LYS A 135 -1.09 -2.51 -22.07
C LYS A 135 -0.53 -3.67 -22.88
N ASP A 136 0.63 -4.21 -22.50
CA ASP A 136 1.21 -5.38 -23.18
C ASP A 136 0.31 -6.62 -23.08
N GLN A 137 -0.38 -6.79 -21.95
CA GLN A 137 -1.33 -7.90 -21.76
C GLN A 137 -2.58 -7.69 -22.60
N TRP A 138 -3.18 -6.50 -22.54
CA TRP A 138 -4.38 -6.17 -23.33
C TRP A 138 -4.11 -6.20 -24.83
N PHE A 139 -2.91 -5.81 -25.26
CA PHE A 139 -2.48 -5.89 -26.66
C PHE A 139 -2.50 -7.32 -27.16
N LYS A 140 -1.92 -8.26 -26.39
CA LYS A 140 -1.94 -9.68 -26.76
C LYS A 140 -3.35 -10.25 -26.78
N GLU A 141 -4.15 -9.96 -25.75
CA GLU A 141 -5.54 -10.42 -25.66
C GLU A 141 -6.43 -9.90 -26.80
N GLU A 142 -6.24 -8.65 -27.21
CA GLU A 142 -7.00 -8.05 -28.31
C GLU A 142 -6.53 -8.54 -29.67
N LEU A 143 -5.22 -8.69 -29.86
CA LEU A 143 -4.67 -9.24 -31.08
C LEU A 143 -5.16 -10.69 -31.28
N GLU A 144 -5.14 -11.51 -30.23
CA GLU A 144 -5.66 -12.88 -30.29
C GLU A 144 -7.15 -12.89 -30.66
N LYS A 145 -7.97 -12.04 -30.04
CA LYS A 145 -9.40 -11.92 -30.37
C LYS A 145 -9.64 -11.52 -31.82
N GLU A 146 -8.93 -10.51 -32.32
CA GLU A 146 -9.13 -10.05 -33.70
C GLU A 146 -8.65 -11.05 -34.74
N THR A 147 -7.58 -11.81 -34.44
CA THR A 147 -7.13 -12.90 -35.33
C THR A 147 -8.10 -14.07 -35.37
N VAL A 148 -8.83 -14.34 -34.28
CA VAL A 148 -9.87 -15.38 -34.24
C VAL A 148 -11.16 -14.92 -34.93
N GLU A 149 -11.55 -13.66 -34.73
CA GLU A 149 -12.78 -13.10 -35.33
C GLU A 149 -12.63 -12.79 -36.82
N ASN A 150 -11.43 -12.40 -37.27
CA ASN A 150 -11.12 -12.11 -38.67
C ASN A 150 -9.78 -12.75 -39.08
N PRO A 151 -9.76 -14.06 -39.37
CA PRO A 151 -8.53 -14.80 -39.70
C PRO A 151 -7.89 -14.38 -41.03
N ASP A 152 -8.67 -13.80 -41.94
CA ASP A 152 -8.21 -13.37 -43.27
C ASP A 152 -7.73 -11.89 -43.29
N ALA A 153 -7.78 -11.19 -42.16
CA ALA A 153 -7.37 -9.79 -42.08
C ALA A 153 -5.84 -9.64 -42.13
N ASP A 154 -5.38 -8.54 -42.74
CA ASP A 154 -3.95 -8.21 -42.82
C ASP A 154 -3.33 -8.08 -41.41
N PRO A 155 -2.38 -8.96 -41.02
CA PRO A 155 -1.87 -9.00 -39.65
C PRO A 155 -1.25 -7.67 -39.17
N ILE A 156 -0.65 -6.92 -40.11
CA ILE A 156 -0.01 -5.62 -39.83
C ILE A 156 -1.07 -4.56 -39.51
N GLN A 157 -2.18 -4.52 -40.27
CA GLN A 157 -3.26 -3.56 -40.03
C GLN A 157 -4.00 -3.87 -38.72
N THR A 158 -4.19 -5.15 -38.41
CA THR A 158 -4.77 -5.59 -37.14
C THR A 158 -3.89 -5.17 -35.96
N GLN A 159 -2.58 -5.37 -36.03
CA GLN A 159 -1.65 -4.92 -34.99
C GLN A 159 -1.67 -3.40 -34.78
N GLU A 160 -1.60 -2.60 -35.85
CA GLU A 160 -1.64 -1.14 -35.76
C GLU A 160 -2.98 -0.62 -35.18
N SER A 161 -4.09 -1.25 -35.54
CA SER A 161 -5.43 -0.93 -35.01
C SER A 161 -5.55 -1.20 -33.52
N VAL A 162 -5.04 -2.34 -33.03
CA VAL A 162 -5.02 -2.68 -31.60
C VAL A 162 -4.09 -1.73 -30.84
N GLU A 163 -2.89 -1.47 -31.35
CA GLU A 163 -1.94 -0.57 -30.71
C GLU A 163 -2.51 0.84 -30.58
N SER A 164 -3.13 1.37 -31.64
CA SER A 164 -3.77 2.67 -31.65
C SER A 164 -4.84 2.80 -30.56
N ARG A 165 -5.74 1.82 -30.41
CA ARG A 165 -6.75 1.79 -29.33
C ARG A 165 -6.13 1.78 -27.94
N LEU A 166 -5.03 1.05 -27.74
CA LEU A 166 -4.34 0.98 -26.45
C LEU A 166 -3.47 2.19 -26.15
N THR A 167 -3.11 3.00 -27.15
CA THR A 167 -2.50 4.32 -26.90
C THR A 167 -3.52 5.32 -26.34
N ASP A 168 -4.81 5.17 -26.67
CA ASP A 168 -5.87 6.00 -26.11
C ASP A 168 -5.99 5.80 -24.58
N ARG A 169 -5.88 6.92 -23.88
CA ARG A 169 -6.00 6.99 -22.42
C ARG A 169 -7.41 6.64 -21.96
N ALA A 170 -8.45 7.03 -22.71
CA ALA A 170 -9.84 6.73 -22.35
C ALA A 170 -10.09 5.22 -22.42
N TYR A 171 -9.64 4.58 -23.49
CA TYR A 171 -9.72 3.13 -23.65
C TYR A 171 -8.93 2.37 -22.56
N SER A 172 -7.69 2.79 -22.29
CA SER A 172 -6.87 2.25 -21.20
C SER A 172 -7.57 2.37 -19.85
N TRP A 173 -8.25 3.50 -19.59
CA TRP A 173 -9.00 3.72 -18.35
C TRP A 173 -10.20 2.79 -18.24
N ILE A 174 -10.95 2.57 -19.34
CA ILE A 174 -12.09 1.64 -19.35
C ILE A 174 -11.60 0.23 -19.00
N LYS A 175 -10.54 -0.25 -19.67
CA LYS A 175 -9.92 -1.55 -19.40
C LYS A 175 -9.38 -1.70 -17.98
N ALA A 176 -8.90 -0.62 -17.38
CA ALA A 176 -8.44 -0.60 -16.00
C ALA A 176 -9.56 -0.80 -14.97
N HIS A 177 -10.79 -0.41 -15.33
CA HIS A 177 -11.96 -0.41 -14.45
C HIS A 177 -13.02 -1.45 -14.84
N THR A 178 -12.76 -2.24 -15.89
CA THR A 178 -13.55 -3.43 -16.19
C THR A 178 -12.96 -4.66 -15.50
N PRO A 179 -13.76 -5.46 -14.78
CA PRO A 179 -13.29 -6.71 -14.22
C PRO A 179 -12.92 -7.67 -15.35
N ALA A 180 -11.82 -8.42 -15.18
CA ALA A 180 -11.48 -9.47 -16.13
C ALA A 180 -12.65 -10.46 -16.24
N THR A 181 -13.12 -10.74 -17.46
CA THR A 181 -14.00 -11.87 -17.71
C THR A 181 -13.24 -13.12 -17.31
N LYS A 182 -13.63 -13.77 -16.21
CA LYS A 182 -13.06 -15.06 -15.83
C LYS A 182 -13.40 -16.04 -16.94
N SER A 183 -12.46 -16.31 -17.84
CA SER A 183 -12.52 -17.50 -18.69
C SER A 183 -12.70 -18.70 -17.76
N PRO A 184 -13.64 -19.64 -18.05
CA PRO A 184 -13.80 -20.82 -17.22
C PRO A 184 -12.44 -21.53 -17.10
N PRO A 185 -12.10 -22.10 -15.93
CA PRO A 185 -10.87 -22.88 -15.81
C PRO A 185 -10.85 -23.98 -16.88
N PRO A 186 -9.68 -24.33 -17.45
CA PRO A 186 -9.56 -25.21 -18.62
C PRO A 186 -10.18 -26.60 -18.43
N GLN A 187 -10.43 -27.02 -17.18
CA GLN A 187 -11.16 -28.24 -16.85
C GLN A 187 -12.67 -28.15 -17.16
N THR A 188 -13.25 -26.95 -17.07
CA THR A 188 -14.67 -26.68 -17.38
C THR A 188 -14.92 -26.61 -18.89
N GLN A 189 -13.93 -26.14 -19.67
CA GLN A 189 -14.04 -26.10 -21.13
C GLN A 189 -14.08 -27.51 -21.72
N LYS A 190 -13.21 -28.41 -21.23
CA LYS A 190 -13.22 -29.83 -21.62
C LYS A 190 -14.54 -30.53 -21.32
N LEU A 191 -15.12 -30.25 -20.15
CA LEU A 191 -16.44 -30.79 -19.78
C LEU A 191 -17.58 -30.28 -20.68
N ILE A 192 -17.47 -29.06 -21.21
CA ILE A 192 -18.47 -28.49 -22.12
C ILE A 192 -18.31 -29.09 -23.52
N ASP A 193 -17.08 -29.25 -23.99
CA ASP A 193 -16.79 -29.86 -25.29
C ASP A 193 -17.17 -31.36 -25.33
N ASP A 194 -17.00 -32.08 -24.21
CA ASP A 194 -17.41 -33.49 -24.06
C ASP A 194 -18.95 -33.68 -23.97
N ILE A 195 -19.72 -32.63 -23.67
CA ILE A 195 -21.20 -32.68 -23.61
C ILE A 195 -21.83 -32.38 -24.97
N VAL A 196 -21.11 -31.69 -25.87
CA VAL A 196 -21.61 -31.23 -27.18
C VAL A 196 -21.15 -32.14 -28.33
N SER A 197 -20.29 -33.12 -28.07
CA SER A 197 -19.88 -34.17 -29.03
C SER A 197 -20.71 -35.45 -28.89
#